data_AF-A0A151SLD6-F1
#
_entry.id   AF-A0A151SLD6-F1
#
_cell.length_a   1.000
_cell.length_b   1.000
_cell.length_c   1.000
_cell.angle_alpha   90.00
_cell.angle_beta   90.00
_cell.angle_gamma   90.00
#
_symmetry.space_group_name_H-M   'P 1'
#
loop_
_entity.id
_entity.type
_entity.pdbx_description
1 polymer ?
#
loop_
_entity_poly.entity_id
_entity_poly.type
_entity_poly.pdbx_seq_one_letter_code
_entity_poly.pdbx_strand_id
1 'polypeptide(L)'
;MVGPFIADDRRGVRIAVVGDGGTGKTTLIDAMASESFPDSVPPVIPPTRFPHNLYPDSVPLTVIDTPSSLANQGTLIEELKRADAVVLTYACDEAVSFERVSTYWLPELRKLEVKAPVIVVGCKLDLRNENQLVSLESLTTPIMQQFTEIVTCIECSAATLYQVPEVFYFAQKAVLHPVDPLFDYKRHALTDLCVRALRRIFVLCDHDMDGALNDEELNEFQVRCFNAPLQPSEIAKVKTIVQQKVPEGVNSIGLTFPGFVFVHNMFLKKGRTETLWSVLRKFGYDNDLKLRDDFLPVPSKQASDQSVELTSEAVEFLNGIFRLFDMDKDRALRPAEVDKLFDTAPKSPWNDAPYKDAAEKTDMGYISLNGFLSQWALMTLLDPTRSLANLIYIGYNGNPAAALHITRRRSIDRKKQTTIRNVFQCYVFGSKHSGKSALLYSLLGRYASSQI
;
A
#
# COMPACT_ATOMS: atom_id res chain seq x y z
N MET A 1 -23.19 11.03 11.07
CA MET A 1 -23.57 9.61 11.18
C MET A 1 -23.24 8.93 9.87
N VAL A 2 -22.08 8.30 9.79
CA VAL A 2 -21.70 7.43 8.67
C VAL A 2 -21.90 6.00 9.20
N GLY A 3 -22.77 5.23 8.55
CA GLY A 3 -23.14 3.89 8.97
C GLY A 3 -21.97 2.90 8.96
N PRO A 4 -22.15 1.71 9.55
CA PRO A 4 -21.12 0.68 9.56
C PRO A 4 -20.76 0.31 8.13
N PHE A 5 -19.45 0.20 7.87
CA PHE A 5 -18.86 -0.27 6.63
C PHE A 5 -19.69 -1.42 6.03
N ILE A 6 -20.32 -1.17 4.88
CA ILE A 6 -21.10 -2.18 4.17
C ILE A 6 -20.12 -3.24 3.68
N ALA A 7 -20.40 -4.46 4.13
CA ALA A 7 -19.70 -5.68 3.79
C ALA A 7 -19.83 -5.97 2.29
N ASP A 8 -18.73 -5.86 1.58
CA ASP A 8 -18.48 -6.63 0.37
C ASP A 8 -17.01 -7.06 0.40
N ASP A 9 -16.78 -8.37 0.44
CA ASP A 9 -15.48 -9.07 0.33
C ASP A 9 -14.44 -8.98 1.49
N ARG A 10 -14.80 -9.32 2.73
CA ARG A 10 -13.76 -9.70 3.72
C ARG A 10 -13.26 -11.12 3.46
N ARG A 11 -12.35 -11.29 2.48
CA ARG A 11 -11.49 -12.47 2.38
C ARG A 11 -10.89 -12.75 3.77
N GLY A 12 -11.22 -13.91 4.34
CA GLY A 12 -10.64 -14.34 5.61
C GLY A 12 -9.13 -14.52 5.50
N VAL A 13 -8.42 -14.43 6.62
CA VAL A 13 -6.97 -14.62 6.67
C VAL A 13 -6.68 -16.11 6.90
N ARG A 14 -5.88 -16.69 6.00
CA ARG A 14 -5.46 -18.10 6.05
C ARG A 14 -4.04 -18.21 6.62
N ILE A 15 -3.91 -18.84 7.78
CA ILE A 15 -2.62 -19.02 8.48
C ILE A 15 -2.18 -20.48 8.33
N ALA A 16 -0.98 -20.71 7.81
CA ALA A 16 -0.35 -22.03 7.81
C ALA A 16 0.59 -22.16 9.02
N VAL A 17 0.38 -23.19 9.85
CA VAL A 17 1.23 -23.50 11.00
C VAL A 17 2.20 -24.60 10.60
N VAL A 18 3.49 -24.28 10.57
CA VAL A 18 4.58 -25.13 10.08
C VAL A 18 5.70 -25.26 11.11
N GLY A 19 6.61 -26.21 10.91
CA GLY A 19 7.68 -26.52 11.84
C GLY A 19 7.92 -28.03 11.95
N ASP A 20 9.00 -28.39 12.62
CA ASP A 20 9.41 -29.78 12.77
C ASP A 20 8.39 -30.63 13.54
N GLY A 21 8.53 -31.95 13.48
CA GLY A 21 7.70 -32.86 14.26
C GLY A 21 7.90 -32.62 15.75
N GLY A 22 6.81 -32.58 16.52
CA GLY A 22 6.89 -32.43 17.98
C GLY A 22 7.09 -30.99 18.50
N THR A 23 7.11 -29.97 17.63
CA THR A 23 7.23 -28.56 18.06
C THR A 23 5.96 -28.01 18.72
N GLY A 24 4.81 -28.69 18.65
CA GLY A 24 3.57 -28.25 19.29
C GLY A 24 2.55 -27.56 18.37
N LYS A 25 2.67 -27.69 17.04
CA LYS A 25 1.74 -27.12 16.04
C LYS A 25 0.26 -27.44 16.34
N THR A 26 -0.09 -28.72 16.38
CA THR A 26 -1.47 -29.16 16.59
C THR A 26 -1.98 -28.75 17.96
N THR A 27 -1.15 -28.91 19.00
CA THR A 27 -1.46 -28.51 20.38
C THR A 27 -1.74 -27.00 20.49
N LEU A 28 -0.98 -26.16 19.78
CA LEU A 28 -1.18 -24.72 19.75
C LEU A 28 -2.55 -24.35 19.16
N ILE A 29 -2.94 -24.99 18.06
CA ILE A 29 -4.22 -24.71 17.39
C ILE A 29 -5.39 -25.23 18.24
N ASP A 30 -5.26 -26.42 18.80
CA ASP A 30 -6.30 -27.04 19.63
C ASP A 30 -6.50 -26.29 20.95
N ALA A 31 -5.42 -25.82 21.57
CA ALA A 31 -5.50 -24.98 22.76
C ALA A 31 -6.16 -23.63 22.48
N MET A 32 -5.93 -23.05 21.29
CA MET A 32 -6.63 -21.84 20.85
C MET A 32 -8.14 -22.10 20.60
N ALA A 33 -8.50 -23.27 20.08
CA ALA A 33 -9.88 -23.61 19.74
C ALA A 33 -10.72 -24.03 20.95
N SER A 34 -10.12 -24.75 21.90
CA SER A 34 -10.80 -25.31 23.08
C SER A 34 -10.61 -24.50 24.36
N GLU A 35 -9.72 -23.50 24.35
CA GLU A 35 -9.29 -22.75 25.55
C GLU A 35 -8.79 -23.67 26.68
N SER A 36 -8.20 -24.81 26.32
CA SER A 36 -7.72 -25.83 27.26
C SER A 36 -6.54 -26.62 26.68
N PHE A 37 -5.73 -27.25 27.53
CA PHE A 37 -4.68 -28.13 27.06
C PHE A 37 -5.26 -29.50 26.66
N PRO A 38 -4.99 -30.02 25.45
CA PRO A 38 -5.61 -31.25 24.97
C PRO A 38 -5.02 -32.51 25.62
N ASP A 39 -5.90 -33.42 26.05
CA ASP A 39 -5.53 -34.73 26.62
C ASP A 39 -4.87 -35.66 25.59
N SER A 40 -5.28 -35.55 24.32
CA SER A 40 -4.73 -36.34 23.22
C SER A 40 -4.62 -35.49 21.95
N VAL A 41 -3.44 -35.48 21.34
CA VAL A 41 -3.16 -34.65 20.16
C VAL A 41 -3.03 -35.54 18.92
N PRO A 42 -3.93 -35.41 17.92
CA PRO A 42 -3.78 -36.13 16.67
C PRO A 42 -2.57 -35.59 15.88
N PRO A 43 -2.02 -36.32 14.89
CA PRO A 43 -0.85 -35.86 14.14
C PRO A 43 -1.07 -34.57 13.34
N VAL A 44 -2.29 -34.37 12.82
CA VAL A 44 -2.75 -33.19 12.08
C VAL A 44 -4.27 -33.05 12.30
N ILE A 45 -4.77 -31.82 12.45
CA ILE A 45 -6.22 -31.52 12.50
C ILE A 45 -6.74 -30.91 11.19
N PRO A 46 -8.05 -31.02 10.89
CA PRO A 46 -8.64 -30.34 9.74
C PRO A 46 -8.55 -28.81 9.87
N PRO A 47 -8.73 -28.05 8.76
CA PRO A 47 -8.76 -26.59 8.79
C PRO A 47 -9.70 -26.02 9.86
N THR A 48 -9.14 -25.29 10.83
CA THR A 48 -9.88 -24.71 11.94
C THR A 48 -10.29 -23.30 11.61
N ARG A 49 -11.60 -23.00 11.63
CA ARG A 49 -12.13 -21.66 11.35
C ARG A 49 -12.53 -20.95 12.64
N PHE A 50 -12.00 -19.75 12.82
CA PHE A 50 -12.38 -18.86 13.90
C PHE A 50 -13.29 -17.73 13.39
N PRO A 51 -14.28 -17.30 14.20
CA PRO A 51 -15.24 -16.29 13.78
C PRO A 51 -14.55 -14.91 13.63
N HIS A 52 -15.18 -14.04 12.84
CA HIS A 52 -14.61 -12.74 12.49
C HIS A 52 -14.43 -11.82 13.70
N ASN A 53 -15.25 -11.94 14.74
CA ASN A 53 -15.24 -11.09 15.93
C ASN A 53 -14.18 -11.47 16.98
N LEU A 54 -13.28 -12.41 16.66
CA LEU A 54 -12.23 -12.84 17.59
C LEU A 54 -11.23 -11.70 17.91
N TYR A 55 -10.93 -10.85 16.93
CA TYR A 55 -9.98 -9.74 17.06
C TYR A 55 -10.57 -8.40 16.59
N PRO A 56 -10.00 -7.25 17.00
CA PRO A 56 -10.55 -5.92 16.71
C PRO A 56 -10.79 -5.64 15.22
N ASP A 57 -9.91 -6.12 14.33
CA ASP A 57 -10.05 -5.93 12.88
C ASP A 57 -11.26 -6.64 12.28
N SER A 58 -11.92 -7.52 13.03
CA SER A 58 -13.18 -8.18 12.65
C SER A 58 -13.07 -9.02 11.36
N VAL A 59 -11.96 -9.73 11.16
CA VAL A 59 -11.67 -10.59 9.99
C VAL A 59 -11.63 -12.06 10.41
N PRO A 60 -12.34 -12.97 9.71
CA PRO A 60 -12.32 -14.40 10.07
C PRO A 60 -10.96 -15.03 9.79
N LEU A 61 -10.59 -16.01 10.61
CA LEU A 61 -9.32 -16.73 10.49
C LEU A 61 -9.55 -18.17 10.11
N THR A 62 -8.72 -18.69 9.22
CA THR A 62 -8.63 -20.12 8.92
C THR A 62 -7.21 -20.58 9.22
N VAL A 63 -7.05 -21.41 10.23
CA VAL A 63 -5.75 -21.94 10.65
C VAL A 63 -5.58 -23.35 10.12
N ILE A 64 -4.40 -23.62 9.59
CA ILE A 64 -4.09 -24.82 8.84
C ILE A 64 -2.93 -25.49 9.55
N ASP A 65 -3.22 -26.62 10.18
CA ASP A 65 -2.19 -27.50 10.70
C ASP A 65 -1.51 -28.24 9.54
N THR A 66 -0.19 -28.36 9.59
CA THR A 66 0.58 -29.00 8.52
C THR A 66 1.33 -30.24 9.00
N PRO A 67 1.36 -31.31 8.20
CA PRO A 67 2.10 -32.51 8.54
C PRO A 67 3.61 -32.27 8.49
N SER A 68 4.35 -32.87 9.43
CA SER A 68 5.83 -32.85 9.44
C SER A 68 6.45 -34.03 8.68
N SER A 69 5.65 -34.93 8.11
CA SER A 69 6.13 -36.14 7.41
C SER A 69 6.55 -35.84 5.97
N LEU A 70 7.70 -36.39 5.53
CA LEU A 70 8.20 -36.26 4.15
C LEU A 70 7.21 -36.75 3.07
N ALA A 71 6.37 -37.74 3.39
CA ALA A 71 5.36 -38.27 2.46
C ALA A 71 4.28 -37.24 2.05
N ASN A 72 4.07 -36.20 2.85
CA ASN A 72 3.04 -35.18 2.63
C ASN A 72 3.62 -33.83 2.18
N GLN A 73 4.85 -33.83 1.64
CA GLN A 73 5.54 -32.60 1.24
C GLN A 73 4.80 -31.83 0.14
N GLY A 74 4.11 -32.52 -0.78
CA GLY A 74 3.29 -31.86 -1.81
C GLY A 74 2.17 -31.01 -1.23
N THR A 75 1.43 -31.54 -0.26
CA THR A 75 0.37 -30.82 0.46
C THR A 75 0.92 -29.64 1.23
N LEU A 76 2.04 -29.81 1.95
CA LEU A 76 2.70 -28.71 2.67
C LEU A 76 3.02 -27.54 1.73
N ILE A 77 3.58 -27.82 0.55
CA ILE A 77 3.91 -26.78 -0.45
C ILE A 77 2.66 -26.05 -0.94
N GLU A 78 1.57 -26.77 -1.21
CA GLU A 78 0.31 -26.15 -1.62
C GLU A 78 -0.22 -25.22 -0.52
N GLU A 79 -0.22 -25.67 0.73
CA GLU A 79 -0.76 -24.88 1.84
C GLU A 79 0.10 -23.68 2.19
N LEU A 80 1.42 -23.76 2.01
CA LEU A 80 2.33 -22.61 2.12
C LEU A 80 2.11 -21.59 1.02
N LYS A 81 1.93 -22.02 -0.24
CA LYS A 81 1.68 -21.11 -1.37
C LYS A 81 0.34 -20.39 -1.28
N ARG A 82 -0.63 -20.98 -0.57
CA ARG A 82 -1.95 -20.41 -0.32
C ARG A 82 -2.05 -19.65 1.01
N ALA A 83 -0.98 -19.62 1.80
CA ALA A 83 -0.99 -18.95 3.09
C ALA A 83 -0.95 -17.42 2.93
N ASP A 84 -1.76 -16.73 3.72
CA ASP A 84 -1.66 -15.28 3.88
C ASP A 84 -0.65 -14.92 4.96
N ALA A 85 -0.45 -15.78 5.97
CA ALA A 85 0.64 -15.72 6.95
C ALA A 85 1.14 -17.12 7.32
N VAL A 86 2.40 -17.20 7.74
CA VAL A 86 3.03 -18.44 8.21
C VAL A 86 3.36 -18.31 9.69
N VAL A 87 2.90 -19.26 10.50
CA VAL A 87 3.35 -19.45 11.88
C VAL A 87 4.39 -20.57 11.87
N LEU A 88 5.66 -20.22 12.06
CA LEU A 88 6.78 -21.15 12.06
C LEU A 88 7.17 -21.50 13.50
N THR A 89 6.89 -22.73 13.90
CA THR A 89 7.05 -23.21 15.27
C THR A 89 8.40 -23.88 15.51
N TYR A 90 8.97 -23.65 16.69
CA TYR A 90 10.05 -24.43 17.29
C TYR A 90 9.68 -24.76 18.75
N ALA A 91 10.38 -25.71 19.37
CA ALA A 91 10.13 -26.08 20.77
C ALA A 91 11.18 -25.44 21.68
N CYS A 92 10.76 -24.75 22.74
CA CYS A 92 11.63 -24.07 23.69
C CYS A 92 12.51 -25.02 24.51
N ASP A 93 12.14 -26.30 24.59
CA ASP A 93 12.86 -27.40 25.21
C ASP A 93 13.83 -28.12 24.26
N GLU A 94 13.83 -27.79 22.96
CA GLU A 94 14.63 -28.48 21.93
C GLU A 94 15.41 -27.49 21.05
N ALA A 95 16.67 -27.22 21.41
CA ALA A 95 17.53 -26.26 20.71
C ALA A 95 17.71 -26.53 19.20
N VAL A 96 17.73 -27.80 18.79
CA VAL A 96 17.89 -28.22 17.38
C VAL A 96 16.71 -27.72 16.53
N SER A 97 15.49 -27.71 17.09
CA SER A 97 14.30 -27.22 16.39
C SER A 97 14.40 -25.72 16.08
N PHE A 98 15.03 -24.93 16.97
CA PHE A 98 15.28 -23.51 16.75
C PHE A 98 16.36 -23.29 15.67
N GLU A 99 17.46 -24.06 15.69
CA GLU A 99 18.49 -23.96 14.64
C GLU A 99 17.91 -24.22 13.24
N ARG A 100 16.98 -25.17 13.14
CA ARG A 100 16.28 -25.53 11.90
C ARG A 100 15.36 -24.44 11.35
N VAL A 101 14.94 -23.47 12.16
CA VAL A 101 14.22 -22.27 11.68
C VAL A 101 15.07 -21.54 10.63
N SER A 102 16.33 -21.27 10.94
CA SER A 102 17.24 -20.50 10.07
C SER A 102 17.94 -21.34 9.00
N THR A 103 18.21 -22.62 9.29
CA THR A 103 18.99 -23.49 8.39
C THR A 103 18.14 -24.26 7.38
N TYR A 104 16.85 -24.48 7.67
CA TYR A 104 15.95 -25.25 6.80
C TYR A 104 14.67 -24.48 6.44
N TRP A 105 13.87 -24.09 7.42
CA TRP A 105 12.51 -23.60 7.17
C TRP A 105 12.47 -22.27 6.41
N LEU A 106 13.20 -21.25 6.88
CA LEU A 106 13.24 -19.95 6.21
C LEU A 106 13.86 -20.02 4.79
N PRO A 107 15.01 -20.72 4.57
CA PRO A 107 15.51 -20.98 3.22
C PRO A 107 14.51 -21.70 2.30
N GLU A 108 13.77 -22.68 2.82
CA GLU A 108 12.77 -23.42 2.02
C GLU A 108 11.58 -22.52 1.67
N LEU A 109 11.09 -21.68 2.59
CA LEU A 109 10.04 -20.69 2.30
C LEU A 109 10.46 -19.75 1.16
N ARG A 110 11.71 -19.27 1.17
CA ARG A 110 12.27 -18.44 0.09
C ARG A 110 12.34 -19.18 -1.23
N LYS A 111 12.82 -20.43 -1.23
CA LYS A 111 12.90 -21.29 -2.41
C LYS A 111 11.53 -21.58 -3.03
N LEU A 112 10.49 -21.65 -2.20
CA LEU A 112 9.10 -21.81 -2.63
C LEU A 112 8.43 -20.49 -3.06
N GLU A 113 9.14 -19.36 -2.97
CA GLU A 113 8.66 -18.01 -3.26
C GLU A 113 7.43 -17.61 -2.43
N VAL A 114 7.36 -18.08 -1.18
CA VAL A 114 6.30 -17.70 -0.24
C VAL A 114 6.49 -16.25 0.16
N LYS A 115 5.54 -15.38 -0.21
CA LYS A 115 5.53 -13.94 0.10
C LYS A 115 4.82 -13.59 1.40
N ALA A 116 4.25 -14.58 2.08
CA ALA A 116 3.50 -14.37 3.30
C ALA A 116 4.44 -13.99 4.46
N PRO A 117 4.05 -13.03 5.34
CA PRO A 117 4.79 -12.74 6.55
C PRO A 117 4.92 -13.96 7.47
N VAL A 118 6.05 -14.06 8.15
CA VAL A 118 6.38 -15.18 9.05
C VAL A 118 6.38 -14.70 10.50
N ILE A 119 5.64 -15.42 11.34
CA ILE A 119 5.69 -15.30 12.79
C ILE A 119 6.45 -16.52 13.33
N VAL A 120 7.60 -16.29 13.97
CA VAL A 120 8.39 -17.36 14.58
C VAL A 120 7.89 -17.59 16.00
N VAL A 121 7.54 -18.82 16.35
CA VAL A 121 6.87 -19.15 17.60
C VAL A 121 7.63 -20.23 18.37
N GLY A 122 8.11 -19.89 19.57
CA GLY A 122 8.67 -20.83 20.51
C GLY A 122 7.58 -21.44 21.39
N CYS A 123 7.19 -22.67 21.11
CA CYS A 123 6.19 -23.40 21.87
C CYS A 123 6.80 -24.10 23.10
N LYS A 124 5.95 -24.62 23.99
CA LYS A 124 6.35 -25.35 25.20
C LYS A 124 7.26 -24.53 26.14
N LEU A 125 6.96 -23.24 26.27
CA LEU A 125 7.72 -22.35 27.16
C LEU A 125 7.79 -22.88 28.61
N ASP A 126 6.76 -23.59 29.05
CA ASP A 126 6.67 -24.28 30.35
C ASP A 126 7.73 -25.36 30.58
N LEU A 127 8.30 -25.93 29.51
CA LEU A 127 9.33 -26.97 29.58
C LEU A 127 10.76 -26.40 29.43
N ARG A 128 10.90 -25.08 29.31
CA ARG A 128 12.23 -24.45 29.16
C ARG A 128 13.06 -24.68 30.41
N ASN A 129 14.30 -25.10 30.21
CA ASN A 129 15.27 -25.27 31.30
C ASN A 129 15.67 -23.92 31.89
N GLU A 130 15.42 -23.72 33.19
CA GLU A 130 15.77 -22.50 33.94
C GLU A 130 17.29 -22.20 33.92
N ASN A 131 18.13 -23.22 33.70
CA ASN A 131 19.58 -23.03 33.60
C ASN A 131 20.04 -22.50 32.21
N GLN A 132 19.13 -22.40 31.24
CA GLN A 132 19.38 -21.91 29.87
C GLN A 132 18.55 -20.65 29.57
N LEU A 133 18.40 -19.75 30.55
CA LEU A 133 17.72 -18.47 30.39
C LEU A 133 18.52 -17.54 29.45
N VAL A 134 18.37 -17.75 28.15
CA VAL A 134 18.75 -16.77 27.12
C VAL A 134 17.50 -15.94 26.83
N SER A 135 17.64 -14.61 26.82
CA SER A 135 16.50 -13.75 26.46
C SER A 135 16.07 -14.03 25.00
N LEU A 136 14.76 -14.10 24.77
CA LEU A 136 14.18 -14.25 23.43
C LEU A 136 14.78 -13.23 22.46
N GLU A 137 14.98 -12.00 22.92
CA GLU A 137 15.61 -10.92 22.14
C GLU A 137 17.03 -11.28 21.67
N SER A 138 17.86 -11.87 22.54
CA SER A 138 19.23 -12.28 22.18
C SER A 138 19.24 -13.41 21.16
N LEU A 139 18.27 -14.33 21.24
CA LEU A 139 18.14 -15.45 20.30
C LEU A 139 17.61 -15.01 18.94
N THR A 140 16.65 -14.09 18.92
CA THR A 140 15.86 -13.77 17.72
C THR A 140 16.37 -12.58 16.92
N THR A 141 17.12 -11.66 17.55
CA THR A 141 17.71 -10.51 16.85
C THR A 141 18.54 -10.92 15.62
N PRO A 142 19.43 -11.93 15.68
CA PRO A 142 20.23 -12.33 14.52
C PRO A 142 19.38 -12.85 13.35
N ILE A 143 18.38 -13.68 13.63
CA ILE A 143 17.52 -14.26 12.58
C ILE A 143 16.62 -13.20 11.96
N MET A 144 16.08 -12.24 12.73
CA MET A 144 15.26 -11.15 12.19
C MET A 144 16.07 -10.18 11.31
N GLN A 145 17.37 -10.00 11.59
CA GLN A 145 18.26 -9.23 10.73
C GLN A 145 18.60 -9.95 9.42
N GLN A 146 18.67 -11.28 9.45
CA GLN A 146 18.98 -12.11 8.28
C GLN A 146 17.74 -12.38 7.40
N PHE A 147 16.56 -12.41 8.01
CA PHE A 147 15.30 -12.78 7.37
C PHE A 147 14.23 -11.69 7.54
N THR A 148 14.09 -10.86 6.52
CA THR A 148 13.16 -9.72 6.50
C THR A 148 11.69 -10.15 6.49
N GLU A 149 11.40 -11.38 6.07
CA GLU A 149 10.05 -11.96 6.11
C GLU A 149 9.56 -12.24 7.55
N ILE A 150 10.46 -12.28 8.54
CA ILE A 150 10.08 -12.44 9.95
C ILE A 150 9.55 -11.11 10.47
N VAL A 151 8.26 -11.08 10.80
CA VAL A 151 7.61 -9.89 11.34
C VAL A 151 7.81 -9.77 12.84
N THR A 152 7.65 -10.88 13.56
CA THR A 152 7.92 -10.94 15.00
C THR A 152 8.25 -12.36 15.44
N CYS A 153 8.94 -12.45 16.57
CA CYS A 153 9.12 -13.69 17.30
C CYS A 153 8.34 -13.62 18.61
N ILE A 154 7.72 -14.73 19.02
CA ILE A 154 6.95 -14.84 20.25
C ILE A 154 7.14 -16.22 20.87
N GLU A 155 7.03 -16.32 22.18
CA GLU A 155 7.03 -17.60 22.88
C GLU A 155 5.68 -17.83 23.52
N CYS A 156 5.22 -19.07 23.54
CA CYS A 156 3.93 -19.42 24.09
C CYS A 156 3.99 -20.78 24.80
N SER A 157 3.03 -21.02 25.67
CA SER A 157 2.79 -22.35 26.24
C SER A 157 1.32 -22.70 26.10
N ALA A 158 1.03 -23.75 25.35
CA ALA A 158 -0.32 -24.29 25.26
C ALA A 158 -0.76 -24.92 26.59
N ALA A 159 0.17 -25.44 27.39
CA ALA A 159 -0.12 -26.05 28.70
C ALA A 159 -0.64 -25.04 29.71
N THR A 160 -0.12 -23.80 29.68
CA THR A 160 -0.55 -22.71 30.57
C THR A 160 -1.45 -21.70 29.89
N LEU A 161 -1.77 -21.89 28.60
CA LEU A 161 -2.46 -20.96 27.70
C LEU A 161 -1.76 -19.59 27.57
N TYR A 162 -0.50 -19.52 27.95
CA TYR A 162 0.29 -18.29 27.88
C TYR A 162 0.60 -17.92 26.42
N GLN A 163 0.19 -16.71 26.03
CA GLN A 163 0.42 -16.10 24.72
C GLN A 163 -0.14 -16.87 23.49
N VAL A 164 -1.02 -17.85 23.69
CA VAL A 164 -1.61 -18.63 22.60
C VAL A 164 -2.48 -17.77 21.67
N PRO A 165 -3.42 -16.95 22.17
CA PRO A 165 -4.18 -16.03 21.32
C PRO A 165 -3.31 -14.99 20.61
N GLU A 166 -2.22 -14.55 21.24
CA GLU A 166 -1.32 -13.52 20.75
C GLU A 166 -0.58 -13.97 19.49
N VAL A 167 -0.24 -15.26 19.37
CA VAL A 167 0.39 -15.83 18.16
C VAL A 167 -0.47 -15.55 16.92
N PHE A 168 -1.75 -15.91 16.98
CA PHE A 168 -2.66 -15.76 15.84
C PHE A 168 -3.09 -14.30 15.63
N TYR A 169 -3.13 -13.50 16.72
CA TYR A 169 -3.31 -12.06 16.63
C TYR A 169 -2.18 -11.41 15.83
N PHE A 170 -0.91 -11.69 16.14
CA PHE A 170 0.22 -11.13 15.41
C PHE A 170 0.28 -11.62 13.96
N ALA A 171 -0.06 -12.87 13.70
CA ALA A 171 -0.16 -13.41 12.34
C ALA A 171 -1.24 -12.67 11.53
N GLN A 172 -2.45 -12.48 12.09
CA GLN A 172 -3.49 -11.70 11.43
C GLN A 172 -3.04 -10.26 11.19
N LYS A 173 -2.47 -9.62 12.21
CA LYS A 173 -2.00 -8.24 12.14
C LYS A 173 -0.93 -8.04 11.06
N ALA A 174 -0.02 -8.99 10.88
CA ALA A 174 1.02 -8.93 9.85
C ALA A 174 0.44 -8.91 8.43
N VAL A 175 -0.67 -9.62 8.18
CA VAL A 175 -1.38 -9.60 6.90
C VAL A 175 -2.17 -8.31 6.72
N LEU A 176 -2.89 -7.91 7.77
CA LEU A 176 -3.77 -6.75 7.71
C LEU A 176 -3.01 -5.43 7.75
N HIS A 177 -1.79 -5.38 8.28
CA HIS A 177 -1.04 -4.15 8.46
C HIS A 177 0.43 -4.36 8.04
N PRO A 178 0.71 -4.64 6.75
CA PRO A 178 2.04 -5.03 6.29
C PRO A 178 3.05 -3.88 6.43
N VAL A 179 4.29 -4.20 6.80
CA VAL A 179 5.35 -3.19 7.02
C VAL A 179 6.15 -2.93 5.74
N ASP A 180 6.32 -3.93 4.88
CA ASP A 180 7.10 -3.87 3.64
C ASP A 180 6.80 -2.67 2.73
N PRO A 181 5.53 -2.31 2.43
CA PRO A 181 5.26 -1.13 1.60
C PRO A 181 5.58 0.18 2.33
N LEU A 182 5.64 0.18 3.67
CA LEU A 182 5.82 1.37 4.50
C LEU A 182 7.29 1.66 4.80
N PHE A 183 8.12 0.64 5.01
CA PHE A 183 9.48 0.79 5.53
C PHE A 183 10.56 0.18 4.63
N ASP A 184 11.60 0.96 4.34
CA ASP A 184 12.82 0.47 3.71
C ASP A 184 13.84 0.08 4.80
N TYR A 185 14.00 -1.24 5.00
CA TYR A 185 14.95 -1.80 5.97
C TYR A 185 16.41 -1.46 5.68
N LYS A 186 16.79 -1.19 4.42
CA LYS A 186 18.18 -0.81 4.06
C LYS A 186 18.46 0.64 4.40
N ARG A 187 17.48 1.52 4.18
CA ARG A 187 17.59 2.96 4.49
C ARG A 187 17.22 3.29 5.95
N HIS A 188 16.64 2.34 6.67
CA HIS A 188 16.05 2.54 8.01
C HIS A 188 15.07 3.72 8.09
N ALA A 189 14.31 3.92 7.01
CA ALA A 189 13.39 5.03 6.79
C ALA A 189 12.11 4.56 6.11
N LEU A 190 11.08 5.42 6.05
CA LEU A 190 9.89 5.13 5.26
C LEU A 190 10.24 5.01 3.76
N THR A 191 9.51 4.17 3.04
CA THR A 191 9.67 4.07 1.58
C THR A 191 9.27 5.39 0.90
N ASP A 192 9.83 5.64 -0.29
CA ASP A 192 9.48 6.83 -1.08
C ASP A 192 7.96 6.87 -1.38
N LEU A 193 7.35 5.71 -1.64
CA LEU A 193 5.91 5.57 -1.84
C LEU A 193 5.10 5.98 -0.60
N CYS A 194 5.51 5.53 0.59
CA CYS A 194 4.85 5.89 1.84
C CYS A 194 4.98 7.39 2.13
N VAL A 195 6.15 7.98 1.87
CA VAL A 195 6.38 9.42 2.03
C VAL A 195 5.50 10.23 1.08
N ARG A 196 5.36 9.81 -0.18
CA ARG A 196 4.44 10.46 -1.15
C ARG A 196 2.98 10.34 -0.73
N ALA A 197 2.57 9.17 -0.23
CA ALA A 197 1.22 8.98 0.30
C ALA A 197 0.93 9.91 1.49
N LEU A 198 1.87 10.00 2.44
CA LEU A 198 1.80 10.93 3.57
C LEU A 198 1.83 12.39 3.13
N ARG A 199 2.58 12.74 2.07
CA ARG A 199 2.60 14.08 1.50
C ARG A 199 1.22 14.50 1.00
N ARG A 200 0.55 13.62 0.26
CA ARG A 200 -0.83 13.86 -0.15
C ARG A 200 -1.75 14.09 1.05
N ILE A 201 -1.63 13.24 2.07
CA ILE A 201 -2.46 13.36 3.28
C ILE A 201 -2.22 14.69 3.98
N PHE A 202 -0.95 15.08 4.14
CA PHE A 202 -0.56 16.37 4.71
C PHE A 202 -1.20 17.53 3.96
N VAL A 203 -1.04 17.58 2.62
CA VAL A 203 -1.63 18.64 1.78
C VAL A 203 -3.15 18.67 1.84
N LEU A 204 -3.82 17.52 2.05
CA LEU A 204 -5.27 17.47 2.22
C LEU A 204 -5.76 17.93 3.60
N CYS A 205 -4.87 17.99 4.58
CA CYS A 205 -5.17 18.47 5.94
C CYS A 205 -4.72 19.91 6.18
N ASP A 206 -3.78 20.40 5.38
CA ASP A 206 -3.33 21.80 5.33
C ASP A 206 -4.37 22.62 4.57
N HIS A 207 -5.39 23.09 5.30
CA HIS A 207 -6.59 23.71 4.75
C HIS A 207 -6.34 25.16 4.32
N ASP A 208 -5.43 25.87 5.00
CA ASP A 208 -5.01 27.21 4.62
C ASP A 208 -3.81 27.24 3.66
N MET A 209 -3.20 26.08 3.39
CA MET A 209 -2.09 25.88 2.45
C MET A 209 -0.84 26.68 2.82
N ASP A 210 -0.61 26.88 4.12
CA ASP A 210 0.54 27.63 4.62
C ASP A 210 1.81 26.76 4.81
N GLY A 211 1.68 25.44 4.59
CA GLY A 211 2.77 24.48 4.66
C GLY A 211 3.03 23.90 6.05
N ALA A 212 2.16 24.16 7.04
CA ALA A 212 2.25 23.60 8.38
C ALA A 212 0.88 23.30 8.99
N LEU A 213 0.71 22.13 9.60
CA LEU A 213 -0.52 21.80 10.31
C LEU A 213 -0.57 22.50 11.66
N ASN A 214 -1.47 23.47 11.78
CA ASN A 214 -1.73 24.17 13.03
C ASN A 214 -2.47 23.26 14.04
N ASP A 215 -2.74 23.75 15.26
CA ASP A 215 -3.37 22.92 16.32
C ASP A 215 -4.80 22.47 15.96
N GLU A 216 -5.54 23.30 15.21
CA GLU A 216 -6.90 23.00 14.77
C GLU A 216 -6.89 21.90 13.70
N GLU A 217 -6.07 22.06 12.66
CA GLU A 217 -5.91 21.07 11.58
C GLU A 217 -5.37 19.73 12.09
N LEU A 218 -4.41 19.75 13.03
CA LEU A 218 -3.92 18.53 13.68
C LEU A 218 -5.02 17.82 14.46
N ASN A 219 -5.88 18.57 15.15
CA ASN A 219 -6.99 17.99 15.89
C ASN A 219 -8.08 17.45 14.94
N GLU A 220 -8.40 18.16 13.86
CA GLU A 220 -9.32 17.68 12.82
C GLU A 220 -8.79 16.41 12.15
N PHE A 221 -7.51 16.37 11.79
CA PHE A 221 -6.84 15.17 11.28
C PHE A 221 -6.98 14.00 12.24
N GLN A 222 -6.74 14.23 13.54
CA GLN A 222 -6.85 13.20 14.56
C GLN A 222 -8.30 12.67 14.66
N VAL A 223 -9.29 13.57 14.78
CA VAL A 223 -10.70 13.19 14.87
C VAL A 223 -11.12 12.42 13.62
N ARG A 224 -10.68 12.84 12.43
CA ARG A 224 -10.98 12.17 11.18
C ARG A 224 -10.41 10.74 11.15
N CYS A 225 -9.19 10.53 11.60
CA CYS A 225 -8.50 9.24 11.52
C CYS A 225 -8.85 8.27 12.65
N PHE A 226 -9.03 8.79 13.87
CA PHE A 226 -9.10 7.99 15.09
C PHE A 226 -10.38 8.19 15.90
N ASN A 227 -11.29 9.07 15.45
CA ASN A 227 -12.55 9.41 16.14
C ASN A 227 -12.34 9.89 17.59
N ALA A 228 -11.18 10.47 17.89
CA ALA A 228 -10.84 11.02 19.21
C ALA A 228 -10.00 12.29 19.02
N PRO A 229 -10.29 13.39 19.75
CA PRO A 229 -9.48 14.59 19.69
C PRO A 229 -8.17 14.41 20.47
N LEU A 230 -7.16 15.22 20.15
CA LEU A 230 -5.94 15.34 20.96
C LEU A 230 -6.12 16.43 22.01
N GLN A 231 -5.66 16.18 23.22
CA GLN A 231 -5.56 17.23 24.22
C GLN A 231 -4.45 18.22 23.82
N PRO A 232 -4.59 19.54 24.07
CA PRO A 232 -3.55 20.52 23.74
C PRO A 232 -2.17 20.18 24.33
N SER A 233 -2.16 19.58 25.52
CA SER A 233 -0.93 19.11 26.16
C SER A 233 -0.25 17.94 25.43
N GLU A 234 -1.00 17.11 24.72
CA GLU A 234 -0.47 16.01 23.90
C GLU A 234 0.15 16.54 22.61
N ILE A 235 -0.53 17.50 21.96
CA ILE A 235 -0.01 18.19 20.76
C ILE A 235 1.32 18.88 21.09
N ALA A 236 1.38 19.61 22.21
CA ALA A 236 2.60 20.29 22.65
C ALA A 236 3.75 19.30 22.92
N LYS A 237 3.46 18.13 23.52
CA LYS A 237 4.46 17.07 23.72
C LYS A 237 4.98 16.52 22.39
N VAL A 238 4.09 16.25 21.43
CA VAL A 238 4.50 15.76 20.10
C VAL A 238 5.37 16.80 19.40
N LYS A 239 4.96 18.06 19.35
CA LYS A 239 5.74 19.16 18.75
C LYS A 239 7.11 19.30 19.41
N THR A 240 7.19 19.19 20.74
CA THR A 240 8.47 19.24 21.47
C THR A 240 9.40 18.10 21.07
N ILE A 241 8.89 16.87 21.00
CA ILE A 241 9.68 15.70 20.59
C ILE A 241 10.17 15.85 19.15
N VAL A 242 9.29 16.33 18.25
CA VAL A 242 9.64 16.57 16.84
C VAL A 242 10.73 17.64 16.75
N GLN A 243 10.55 18.81 17.36
CA GLN A 243 11.51 19.91 17.32
C GLN A 243 12.91 19.51 17.83
N GLN A 244 12.98 18.63 18.83
CA GLN A 244 14.26 18.12 19.36
C GLN A 244 14.99 17.16 18.40
N LYS A 245 14.25 16.43 17.56
CA LYS A 245 14.81 15.40 16.66
C LYS A 245 14.93 15.86 15.22
N VAL A 246 14.05 16.76 14.79
CA VAL A 246 13.93 17.34 13.46
C VAL A 246 13.64 18.83 13.66
N PRO A 247 14.67 19.70 13.74
CA PRO A 247 14.50 21.12 14.03
C PRO A 247 13.58 21.86 13.04
N GLU A 248 13.56 21.43 11.79
CA GLU A 248 12.67 21.94 10.73
C GLU A 248 11.27 21.32 10.75
N GLY A 249 11.02 20.36 11.65
CA GLY A 249 9.78 19.60 11.76
C GLY A 249 8.63 20.37 12.42
N VAL A 250 8.92 21.49 13.10
CA VAL A 250 7.94 22.41 13.66
C VAL A 250 8.42 23.84 13.35
N ASN A 251 7.49 24.72 12.99
CA ASN A 251 7.75 26.14 12.79
C ASN A 251 6.82 26.99 13.69
N SER A 252 6.77 28.30 13.46
CA SER A 252 5.92 29.22 14.25
C SER A 252 4.42 28.99 14.05
N ILE A 253 4.01 28.32 12.97
CA ILE A 253 2.62 28.01 12.64
C ILE A 253 2.24 26.67 13.29
N GLY A 254 3.01 25.63 13.02
CA GLY A 254 2.61 24.27 13.36
C GLY A 254 3.60 23.18 12.97
N LEU A 255 3.07 21.98 12.79
CA LEU A 255 3.83 20.79 12.40
C LEU A 255 4.06 20.81 10.89
N THR A 256 5.30 20.88 10.45
CA THR A 256 5.65 20.88 9.03
C THR A 256 5.65 19.46 8.46
N PHE A 257 5.71 19.31 7.13
CA PHE A 257 5.76 18.00 6.50
C PHE A 257 6.91 17.08 7.00
N PRO A 258 8.16 17.54 7.15
CA PRO A 258 9.22 16.75 7.79
C PRO A 258 8.85 16.23 9.19
N GLY A 259 8.19 17.07 10.00
CA GLY A 259 7.72 16.68 11.33
C GLY A 259 6.61 15.63 11.27
N PHE A 260 5.66 15.79 10.36
CA PHE A 260 4.58 14.82 10.11
C PHE A 260 5.12 13.44 9.72
N VAL A 261 6.08 13.39 8.80
CA VAL A 261 6.78 12.15 8.40
C VAL A 261 7.52 11.53 9.60
N PHE A 262 8.21 12.35 10.41
CA PHE A 262 8.92 11.87 11.59
C PHE A 262 7.98 11.21 12.61
N VAL A 263 6.83 11.82 12.90
CA VAL A 263 5.83 11.26 13.83
C VAL A 263 5.37 9.88 13.38
N HIS A 264 5.03 9.73 12.10
CA HIS A 264 4.60 8.44 11.54
C HIS A 264 5.71 7.40 11.53
N ASN A 265 6.94 7.78 11.18
CA ASN A 265 8.10 6.89 11.25
C ASN A 265 8.40 6.45 12.69
N MET A 266 8.23 7.34 13.67
CA MET A 266 8.39 7.02 15.09
C MET A 266 7.37 5.97 15.55
N PHE A 267 6.09 6.10 15.17
CA PHE A 267 5.06 5.12 15.52
C PHE A 267 5.34 3.75 14.90
N LEU A 268 5.76 3.74 13.64
CA LEU A 268 6.13 2.51 12.95
C LEU A 268 7.29 1.78 13.65
N LYS A 269 8.36 2.50 14.02
CA LYS A 269 9.51 1.96 14.75
C LYS A 269 9.16 1.45 16.16
N LYS A 270 8.05 1.92 16.74
CA LYS A 270 7.50 1.42 18.03
C LYS A 270 6.55 0.22 17.86
N GLY A 271 6.46 -0.37 16.67
CA GLY A 271 5.56 -1.49 16.38
C GLY A 271 4.08 -1.12 16.25
N ARG A 272 3.76 0.19 16.18
CA ARG A 272 2.39 0.70 16.05
C ARG A 272 2.00 0.93 14.58
N THR A 273 2.20 -0.09 13.75
CA THR A 273 1.94 -0.05 12.31
C THR A 273 0.46 0.24 11.99
N GLU A 274 -0.45 -0.27 12.83
CA GLU A 274 -1.90 -0.06 12.74
C GLU A 274 -2.30 1.43 12.72
N THR A 275 -1.58 2.29 13.44
CA THR A 275 -1.87 3.72 13.53
C THR A 275 -1.62 4.39 12.18
N LEU A 276 -0.51 4.04 11.51
CA LEU A 276 -0.18 4.54 10.19
C LEU A 276 -1.13 3.98 9.12
N TRP A 277 -1.45 2.68 9.17
CA TRP A 277 -2.43 2.09 8.25
C TRP A 277 -3.84 2.66 8.41
N SER A 278 -4.26 2.97 9.64
CA SER A 278 -5.56 3.62 9.90
C SER A 278 -5.65 4.96 9.18
N VAL A 279 -4.58 5.76 9.24
CA VAL A 279 -4.46 7.03 8.50
C VAL A 279 -4.51 6.78 6.99
N LEU A 280 -3.65 5.91 6.46
CA LEU A 280 -3.59 5.61 5.03
C LEU A 280 -4.96 5.17 4.48
N ARG A 281 -5.63 4.23 5.16
CA ARG A 281 -6.95 3.73 4.76
C ARG A 281 -8.04 4.80 4.82
N LYS A 282 -7.99 5.69 5.83
CA LYS A 282 -8.95 6.81 5.93
C LYS A 282 -8.86 7.76 4.74
N PHE A 283 -7.68 7.85 4.12
CA PHE A 283 -7.43 8.65 2.91
C PHE A 283 -7.49 7.84 1.61
N GLY A 284 -7.99 6.60 1.67
CA GLY A 284 -8.34 5.79 0.51
C GLY A 284 -7.25 4.83 0.04
N TYR A 285 -6.14 4.68 0.75
CA TYR A 285 -5.04 3.81 0.33
C TYR A 285 -5.28 2.32 0.66
N ASP A 286 -4.84 1.45 -0.25
CA ASP A 286 -4.72 0.00 -0.07
C ASP A 286 -3.34 -0.42 0.45
N ASN A 287 -3.13 -1.74 0.58
CA ASN A 287 -1.86 -2.31 1.04
C ASN A 287 -0.69 -2.12 0.04
N ASP A 288 -0.96 -1.73 -1.21
CA ASP A 288 0.04 -1.38 -2.23
C ASP A 288 0.33 0.14 -2.26
N LEU A 289 -0.25 0.91 -1.33
CA LEU A 289 -0.21 2.38 -1.31
C LEU A 289 -0.78 3.01 -2.58
N LYS A 290 -1.80 2.39 -3.18
CA LYS A 290 -2.61 2.95 -4.27
C LYS A 290 -4.00 3.31 -3.74
N LEU A 291 -4.68 4.21 -4.44
CA LEU A 291 -6.07 4.50 -4.12
C LEU A 291 -6.93 3.28 -4.47
N ARG A 292 -7.75 2.86 -3.51
CA ARG A 292 -8.69 1.74 -3.67
C ARG A 292 -9.72 2.06 -4.76
N ASP A 293 -10.23 1.02 -5.41
CA ASP A 293 -11.19 1.16 -6.51
C ASP A 293 -12.50 1.86 -6.10
N ASP A 294 -12.92 1.76 -4.83
CA ASP A 294 -14.09 2.48 -4.31
C ASP A 294 -13.90 4.02 -4.30
N PHE A 295 -12.66 4.49 -4.35
CA PHE A 295 -12.30 5.91 -4.49
C PHE A 295 -12.17 6.35 -5.96
N LEU A 296 -12.28 5.40 -6.90
CA LEU A 296 -12.08 5.61 -8.33
C LEU A 296 -13.38 5.27 -9.11
N PRO A 297 -14.45 6.07 -8.99
CA PRO A 297 -15.72 5.83 -9.67
C PRO A 297 -15.62 6.09 -11.18
N VAL A 298 -15.02 5.15 -11.89
CA VAL A 298 -14.89 5.20 -13.35
C VAL A 298 -16.16 4.63 -14.00
N PRO A 299 -16.64 5.24 -15.10
CA PRO A 299 -17.79 4.69 -15.82
C PRO A 299 -17.51 3.27 -16.36
N SER A 300 -18.19 2.26 -15.81
CA SER A 300 -17.92 0.83 -16.09
C SER A 300 -18.68 0.25 -17.28
N LYS A 301 -19.74 0.93 -17.76
CA LYS A 301 -20.60 0.46 -18.86
C LYS A 301 -20.45 1.35 -20.10
N GLN A 302 -19.52 0.97 -20.97
CA GLN A 302 -19.24 1.65 -22.23
C GLN A 302 -19.55 0.74 -23.43
N ALA A 303 -20.23 1.25 -24.45
CA ALA A 303 -20.33 0.54 -25.74
C ALA A 303 -19.02 0.64 -26.53
N SER A 304 -18.74 -0.33 -27.40
CA SER A 304 -17.50 -0.39 -28.18
C SER A 304 -17.24 0.84 -29.07
N ASP A 305 -18.26 1.64 -29.37
CA ASP A 305 -18.18 2.85 -30.18
C ASP A 305 -18.23 4.16 -29.36
N GLN A 306 -18.08 4.09 -28.03
CA GLN A 306 -17.96 5.24 -27.13
C GLN A 306 -16.49 5.45 -26.71
N SER A 307 -16.19 6.58 -26.07
CA SER A 307 -14.90 6.90 -25.44
C SER A 307 -15.14 7.56 -24.09
N VAL A 308 -14.15 7.57 -23.22
CA VAL A 308 -14.18 8.35 -21.96
C VAL A 308 -13.32 9.60 -22.15
N GLU A 309 -13.85 10.75 -21.72
CA GLU A 309 -13.19 12.05 -21.82
C GLU A 309 -13.32 12.80 -20.47
N LEU A 310 -12.38 13.70 -20.20
CA LEU A 310 -12.46 14.62 -19.07
C LEU A 310 -13.63 15.60 -19.28
N THR A 311 -14.30 15.98 -18.19
CA THR A 311 -15.30 17.05 -18.23
C THR A 311 -14.64 18.43 -18.29
N SER A 312 -15.40 19.46 -18.66
CA SER A 312 -14.91 20.84 -18.68
C SER A 312 -14.41 21.29 -17.31
N GLU A 313 -15.10 20.88 -16.23
CA GLU A 313 -14.70 21.17 -14.85
C GLU A 313 -13.33 20.55 -14.51
N ALA A 314 -13.11 19.28 -14.86
CA ALA A 314 -11.82 18.63 -14.66
C ALA A 314 -10.70 19.31 -15.48
N VAL A 315 -11.00 19.72 -16.72
CA VAL A 315 -10.05 20.47 -17.57
C VAL A 315 -9.76 21.86 -16.99
N GLU A 316 -10.74 22.57 -16.43
CA GLU A 316 -10.55 23.86 -15.77
C GLU A 316 -9.66 23.72 -14.52
N PHE A 317 -9.89 22.68 -13.71
CA PHE A 317 -9.00 22.35 -12.60
C PHE A 317 -7.55 22.13 -13.08
N LEU A 318 -7.37 21.33 -14.13
CA LEU A 318 -6.04 21.07 -14.71
C LEU A 318 -5.36 22.35 -15.24
N ASN A 319 -6.13 23.28 -15.82
CA ASN A 319 -5.63 24.60 -16.20
C ASN A 319 -5.16 25.42 -14.98
N GLY A 320 -5.92 25.37 -13.88
CA GLY A 320 -5.55 26.01 -12.62
C GLY A 320 -4.25 25.44 -12.05
N ILE A 321 -4.13 24.11 -12.01
CA ILE A 321 -2.93 23.41 -11.57
C ILE A 321 -1.72 23.77 -12.46
N PHE A 322 -1.87 23.77 -13.78
CA PHE A 322 -0.78 24.16 -14.68
C PHE A 322 -0.24 25.55 -14.32
N ARG A 323 -1.13 26.54 -14.13
CA ARG A 323 -0.75 27.92 -13.77
C ARG A 323 -0.12 28.04 -12.39
N LEU A 324 -0.48 27.15 -11.45
CA LEU A 324 0.10 27.12 -10.11
C LEU A 324 1.57 26.69 -10.15
N PHE A 325 1.91 25.75 -11.05
CA PHE A 325 3.25 25.19 -11.17
C PHE A 325 4.14 25.91 -12.21
N ASP A 326 3.55 26.65 -13.15
CA ASP A 326 4.24 27.56 -14.09
C ASP A 326 4.71 28.83 -13.35
N MET A 327 5.75 28.68 -12.52
CA MET A 327 6.22 29.71 -11.60
C MET A 327 6.84 30.92 -12.32
N ASP A 328 7.48 30.69 -13.47
CA ASP A 328 8.09 31.74 -14.31
C ASP A 328 7.15 32.26 -15.41
N LYS A 329 5.92 31.74 -15.50
CA LYS A 329 4.86 32.19 -16.40
C LYS A 329 5.27 32.11 -17.87
N ASP A 330 6.10 31.15 -18.21
CA ASP A 330 6.58 30.91 -19.58
C ASP A 330 5.60 30.08 -20.41
N ARG A 331 4.46 29.68 -19.80
CA ARG A 331 3.41 28.83 -20.38
C ARG A 331 3.90 27.43 -20.73
N ALA A 332 4.95 26.99 -20.06
CA ALA A 332 5.47 25.64 -20.11
C ALA A 332 5.77 25.13 -18.70
N LEU A 333 5.88 23.81 -18.56
CA LEU A 333 6.33 23.17 -17.33
C LEU A 333 7.66 22.49 -17.60
N ARG A 334 8.66 22.86 -16.80
CA ARG A 334 9.96 22.20 -16.74
C ARG A 334 9.80 20.79 -16.18
N PRO A 335 10.73 19.87 -16.48
CA PRO A 335 10.72 18.53 -15.92
C PRO A 335 10.60 18.51 -14.38
N ALA A 336 11.32 19.40 -13.69
CA ALA A 336 11.26 19.50 -12.23
C ALA A 336 9.88 19.97 -11.70
N GLU A 337 9.16 20.81 -12.44
CA GLU A 337 7.80 21.25 -12.08
C GLU A 337 6.78 20.13 -12.29
N VAL A 338 6.95 19.34 -13.36
CA VAL A 338 6.15 18.13 -13.59
C VAL A 338 6.42 17.07 -12.53
N ASP A 339 7.67 16.89 -12.10
CA ASP A 339 8.01 15.99 -11.01
C ASP A 339 7.34 16.45 -9.70
N LYS A 340 7.43 17.76 -9.38
CA LYS A 340 6.78 18.34 -8.21
C LYS A 340 5.25 18.21 -8.24
N LEU A 341 4.63 18.34 -9.41
CA LEU A 341 3.19 18.13 -9.59
C LEU A 341 2.77 16.71 -9.17
N PHE A 342 3.58 15.70 -9.48
CA PHE A 342 3.28 14.30 -9.18
C PHE A 342 3.93 13.79 -7.88
N ASP A 343 4.45 14.67 -7.02
CA ASP A 343 5.05 14.28 -5.73
C ASP A 343 4.03 13.67 -4.75
N THR A 344 2.74 13.87 -4.97
CA THR A 344 1.64 13.26 -4.21
C THR A 344 1.09 11.99 -4.86
N ALA A 345 1.59 11.61 -6.04
CA ALA A 345 1.23 10.38 -6.73
C ALA A 345 2.29 9.28 -6.48
N PRO A 346 1.93 7.98 -6.53
CA PRO A 346 2.91 6.88 -6.36
C PRO A 346 4.11 6.99 -7.31
N LYS A 347 3.84 7.39 -8.56
CA LYS A 347 4.85 7.71 -9.56
C LYS A 347 4.29 8.68 -10.59
N SER A 348 5.17 9.44 -11.26
CA SER A 348 4.78 10.23 -12.43
C SER A 348 4.19 9.31 -13.50
N PRO A 349 2.98 9.60 -14.02
CA PRO A 349 2.37 8.79 -15.05
C PRO A 349 3.06 8.90 -16.42
N TRP A 350 3.84 9.95 -16.65
CA TRP A 350 4.30 10.34 -17.99
C TRP A 350 5.74 9.93 -18.33
N ASN A 351 6.46 9.33 -17.39
CA ASN A 351 7.85 8.93 -17.59
C ASN A 351 7.99 7.64 -18.41
N ASP A 352 6.93 6.83 -18.46
CA ASP A 352 6.90 5.54 -19.15
C ASP A 352 6.05 5.60 -20.44
N ALA A 353 6.30 4.67 -21.37
CA ALA A 353 5.39 4.46 -22.49
C ALA A 353 3.97 4.10 -21.99
N PRO A 354 2.90 4.51 -22.69
CA PRO A 354 2.87 5.21 -23.98
C PRO A 354 2.97 6.74 -23.87
N TYR A 355 3.13 7.31 -22.68
CA TYR A 355 3.05 8.76 -22.44
C TYR A 355 4.39 9.48 -22.68
N LYS A 356 5.49 8.76 -22.47
CA LYS A 356 6.82 9.28 -22.72
C LYS A 356 6.91 9.82 -24.15
N ASP A 357 7.20 11.11 -24.26
CA ASP A 357 7.35 11.84 -25.52
C ASP A 357 6.11 11.89 -26.42
N ALA A 358 4.92 11.57 -25.89
CA ALA A 358 3.65 11.52 -26.63
C ALA A 358 2.98 12.88 -26.85
N ALA A 359 3.47 13.94 -26.22
CA ALA A 359 2.90 15.28 -26.30
C ALA A 359 3.88 16.32 -26.83
N GLU A 360 3.31 17.43 -27.29
CA GLU A 360 4.04 18.62 -27.71
C GLU A 360 4.94 19.12 -26.57
N LYS A 361 6.17 19.46 -26.92
CA LYS A 361 7.15 20.07 -26.03
C LYS A 361 7.72 21.30 -26.72
N THR A 362 8.15 22.29 -25.94
CA THR A 362 8.92 23.43 -26.44
C THR A 362 10.28 22.97 -26.97
N ASP A 363 11.02 23.85 -27.65
CA ASP A 363 12.38 23.57 -28.13
C ASP A 363 13.35 23.19 -26.99
N MET A 364 13.07 23.66 -25.78
CA MET A 364 13.83 23.35 -24.56
C MET A 364 13.38 22.04 -23.90
N GLY A 365 12.40 21.33 -24.49
CA GLY A 365 11.87 20.06 -23.98
C GLY A 365 10.82 20.19 -22.89
N TYR A 366 10.29 21.40 -22.64
CA TYR A 366 9.28 21.66 -21.60
C TYR A 366 7.88 21.35 -22.11
N ILE A 367 6.97 20.94 -21.23
CA ILE A 367 5.59 20.61 -21.62
C ILE A 367 4.78 21.90 -21.70
N SER A 368 4.27 22.26 -22.89
CA SER A 368 3.35 23.40 -23.04
C SER A 368 1.99 23.09 -22.40
N LEU A 369 1.16 24.11 -22.18
CA LEU A 369 -0.22 23.90 -21.70
C LEU A 369 -1.01 22.93 -22.60
N ASN A 370 -0.86 23.04 -23.91
CA ASN A 370 -1.50 22.12 -24.87
C ASN A 370 -0.94 20.70 -24.73
N GLY A 371 0.38 20.55 -24.58
CA GLY A 371 1.01 19.26 -24.33
C GLY A 371 0.54 18.63 -23.02
N PHE A 372 0.40 19.43 -21.96
CA PHE A 372 -0.09 19.03 -20.65
C PHE A 372 -1.51 18.46 -20.73
N LEU A 373 -2.45 19.24 -21.29
CA LEU A 373 -3.84 18.81 -21.46
C LEU A 373 -3.94 17.60 -22.41
N SER A 374 -3.08 17.51 -23.43
CA SER A 374 -3.02 16.36 -24.33
C SER A 374 -2.57 15.08 -23.63
N GLN A 375 -1.60 15.15 -22.70
CA GLN A 375 -1.21 13.99 -21.89
C GLN A 375 -2.36 13.49 -21.00
N TRP A 376 -3.10 14.41 -20.38
CA TRP A 376 -4.27 14.07 -19.59
C TRP A 376 -5.40 13.46 -20.43
N ALA A 377 -5.66 14.01 -21.62
CA ALA A 377 -6.62 13.47 -22.56
C ALA A 377 -6.22 12.07 -23.06
N LEU A 378 -4.93 11.87 -23.37
CA LEU A 378 -4.40 10.57 -23.77
C LEU A 378 -4.51 9.53 -22.65
N MET A 379 -4.13 9.89 -21.41
CA MET A 379 -4.25 9.02 -20.26
C MET A 379 -5.71 8.65 -19.99
N THR A 380 -6.63 9.60 -20.07
CA THR A 380 -8.07 9.37 -19.91
C THR A 380 -8.63 8.43 -20.98
N LEU A 381 -8.16 8.56 -22.23
CA LEU A 381 -8.61 7.72 -23.33
C LEU A 381 -8.12 6.27 -23.20
N LEU A 382 -6.87 6.07 -22.77
CA LEU A 382 -6.24 4.75 -22.71
C LEU A 382 -6.51 4.01 -21.40
N ASP A 383 -6.51 4.74 -20.29
CA ASP A 383 -6.67 4.20 -18.93
C ASP A 383 -7.41 5.22 -18.05
N PRO A 384 -8.76 5.26 -18.13
CA PRO A 384 -9.57 6.20 -17.37
C PRO A 384 -9.37 6.09 -15.85
N THR A 385 -9.14 4.87 -15.34
CA THR A 385 -8.90 4.61 -13.92
C THR A 385 -7.59 5.24 -13.45
N ARG A 386 -6.50 5.03 -14.19
CA ARG A 386 -5.23 5.68 -13.90
C ARG A 386 -5.31 7.20 -14.03
N SER A 387 -6.08 7.71 -14.99
CA SER A 387 -6.30 9.15 -15.12
C SER A 387 -7.00 9.72 -13.89
N LEU A 388 -8.12 9.13 -13.48
CA LEU A 388 -8.88 9.57 -12.32
C LEU A 388 -8.04 9.48 -11.03
N ALA A 389 -7.27 8.41 -10.86
CA ALA A 389 -6.37 8.26 -9.72
C ALA A 389 -5.33 9.39 -9.66
N ASN A 390 -4.67 9.70 -10.79
CA ASN A 390 -3.70 10.80 -10.85
C ASN A 390 -4.35 12.16 -10.62
N LEU A 391 -5.58 12.38 -11.11
CA LEU A 391 -6.33 13.61 -10.88
C LEU A 391 -6.61 13.81 -9.37
N ILE A 392 -6.98 12.73 -8.66
CA ILE A 392 -7.17 12.73 -7.21
C ILE A 392 -5.84 12.88 -6.45
N TYR A 393 -4.74 12.32 -6.97
CA TYR A 393 -3.42 12.47 -6.35
C TYR A 393 -2.97 13.92 -6.32
N ILE A 394 -3.16 14.65 -7.41
CA ILE A 394 -2.77 16.07 -7.53
C ILE A 394 -3.75 17.05 -6.86
N GLY A 395 -4.74 16.54 -6.11
CA GLY A 395 -5.61 17.37 -5.27
C GLY A 395 -6.92 17.84 -5.91
N TYR A 396 -7.48 17.08 -6.86
CA TYR A 396 -8.82 17.41 -7.38
C TYR A 396 -9.86 17.49 -6.28
N ASN A 397 -10.51 18.65 -6.19
CA ASN A 397 -11.46 19.02 -5.15
C ASN A 397 -12.93 18.88 -5.57
N GLY A 398 -13.20 18.62 -6.84
CA GLY A 398 -14.53 18.31 -7.35
C GLY A 398 -14.96 16.87 -7.05
N ASN A 399 -16.17 16.51 -7.48
CA ASN A 399 -16.67 15.14 -7.32
C ASN A 399 -15.96 14.18 -8.29
N PRO A 400 -15.19 13.17 -7.83
CA PRO A 400 -14.48 12.25 -8.71
C PRO A 400 -15.38 11.52 -9.72
N ALA A 401 -16.64 11.23 -9.35
CA ALA A 401 -17.59 10.56 -10.24
C ALA A 401 -18.06 11.45 -11.41
N ALA A 402 -17.88 12.76 -11.31
CA ALA A 402 -18.25 13.75 -12.33
C ALA A 402 -17.04 14.25 -13.15
N ALA A 403 -15.83 13.83 -12.81
CA ALA A 403 -14.61 14.26 -13.51
C ALA A 403 -14.50 13.66 -14.92
N LEU A 404 -15.13 12.50 -15.14
CA LEU A 404 -15.11 11.76 -16.41
C LEU A 404 -16.51 11.63 -16.98
N HIS A 405 -16.64 11.70 -18.30
CA HIS A 405 -17.90 11.43 -18.99
C HIS A 405 -17.70 10.44 -20.15
N ILE A 406 -18.74 9.64 -20.40
CA ILE A 406 -18.78 8.77 -21.58
C ILE A 406 -19.35 9.57 -22.75
N THR A 407 -18.63 9.59 -23.87
CA THR A 407 -19.10 10.23 -25.09
C THR A 407 -20.31 9.53 -25.67
N ARG A 408 -21.13 10.26 -26.42
CA ARG A 408 -22.25 9.67 -27.16
C ARG A 408 -21.75 8.68 -28.22
N ARG A 409 -22.55 7.66 -28.52
CA ARG A 409 -22.19 6.61 -29.49
C ARG A 409 -21.83 7.19 -30.87
N ARG A 410 -20.74 6.70 -31.46
CA ARG A 410 -20.28 7.13 -32.79
C ARG A 410 -21.30 6.85 -33.90
N SER A 411 -22.11 5.81 -33.74
CA SER A 411 -23.25 5.55 -34.64
C SER A 411 -24.25 6.73 -34.71
N ILE A 412 -24.50 7.39 -33.58
CA ILE A 412 -25.37 8.57 -33.49
C ILE A 412 -24.69 9.79 -34.11
N ASP A 413 -23.39 9.99 -33.83
CA ASP A 413 -22.58 11.06 -34.45
C ASP A 413 -22.66 11.00 -35.97
N ARG A 414 -22.42 9.81 -36.54
CA ARG A 414 -22.48 9.57 -37.99
C ARG A 414 -23.85 9.82 -38.57
N LYS A 415 -24.93 9.41 -37.88
CA LYS A 415 -26.30 9.66 -38.34
C LYS A 415 -26.63 11.16 -38.36
N LYS A 416 -26.13 11.91 -37.37
CA LYS A 416 -26.40 13.35 -37.24
C LYS A 416 -25.39 14.24 -37.98
N GLN A 417 -24.30 13.69 -38.53
CA GLN A 417 -23.20 14.43 -39.15
C GLN A 417 -22.65 15.56 -38.26
N THR A 418 -22.72 15.36 -36.95
CA THR A 418 -22.20 16.28 -35.94
C THR A 418 -21.48 15.45 -34.88
N THR A 419 -20.55 16.04 -34.14
CA THR A 419 -19.90 15.41 -32.98
C THR A 419 -19.64 16.47 -31.92
N ILE A 420 -19.69 16.05 -30.66
CA ILE A 420 -19.29 16.85 -29.50
C ILE A 420 -18.03 16.28 -28.83
N ARG A 421 -17.43 15.25 -29.43
CA ARG A 421 -16.19 14.63 -28.94
C ARG A 421 -15.03 15.59 -29.13
N ASN A 422 -14.16 15.66 -28.14
CA ASN A 422 -12.95 16.46 -28.22
C ASN A 422 -11.72 15.60 -28.55
N VAL A 423 -11.80 14.27 -28.35
CA VAL A 423 -10.68 13.35 -28.56
C VAL A 423 -10.98 12.36 -29.68
N PHE A 424 -10.08 12.29 -30.66
CA PHE A 424 -10.16 11.37 -31.79
C PHE A 424 -8.94 10.45 -31.83
N GLN A 425 -9.20 9.14 -31.84
CA GLN A 425 -8.16 8.13 -32.00
C GLN A 425 -7.98 7.79 -33.48
N CYS A 426 -6.78 8.01 -34.01
CA CYS A 426 -6.39 7.64 -35.37
C CYS A 426 -5.32 6.55 -35.32
N TYR A 427 -5.57 5.42 -35.99
CA TYR A 427 -4.58 4.35 -36.13
C TYR A 427 -3.79 4.54 -37.41
N VAL A 428 -2.47 4.62 -37.30
CA VAL A 428 -1.56 4.79 -38.44
C VAL A 428 -0.90 3.45 -38.77
N PHE A 429 -1.34 2.84 -39.89
CA PHE A 429 -0.81 1.57 -40.38
C PHE A 429 0.09 1.77 -41.61
N GLY A 430 1.02 0.85 -41.82
CA GLY A 430 1.98 0.91 -42.93
C GLY A 430 3.16 -0.04 -42.72
N SER A 431 3.89 -0.34 -43.79
CA SER A 431 5.06 -1.24 -43.76
C SER A 431 6.23 -0.66 -42.94
N LYS A 432 7.22 -1.50 -42.61
CA LYS A 432 8.46 -1.03 -41.98
C LYS A 432 9.11 0.05 -42.87
N HIS A 433 9.58 1.13 -42.26
CA HIS A 433 10.17 2.30 -42.94
C HIS A 433 9.21 3.15 -43.81
N SER A 434 7.89 2.96 -43.73
CA SER A 434 6.91 3.79 -44.45
C SER A 434 6.74 5.21 -43.88
N GLY A 435 7.64 5.68 -43.00
CA GLY A 435 7.57 7.02 -42.41
C GLY A 435 6.52 7.25 -41.30
N LYS A 436 5.84 6.21 -40.78
CA LYS A 436 4.80 6.36 -39.74
C LYS A 436 5.27 7.17 -38.54
N SER A 437 6.43 6.84 -37.98
CA SER A 437 6.96 7.54 -36.80
C SER A 437 7.28 9.01 -37.12
N ALA A 438 7.83 9.29 -38.31
CA ALA A 438 8.10 10.66 -38.75
C ALA A 438 6.82 11.48 -38.89
N LEU A 439 5.73 10.88 -39.39
CA LEU A 439 4.41 11.52 -39.44
C LEU A 439 3.92 11.91 -38.03
N LEU A 440 4.04 11.02 -37.05
CA LEU A 440 3.67 11.32 -35.65
C LEU A 440 4.57 12.40 -35.03
N TYR A 441 5.89 12.35 -35.26
CA TYR A 441 6.80 13.37 -34.76
C TYR A 441 6.53 14.75 -35.38
N SER A 442 6.21 14.79 -36.67
CA SER A 442 5.84 16.03 -37.35
C SER A 442 4.56 16.64 -36.78
N LEU A 443 3.59 15.83 -36.35
CA LEU A 443 2.38 16.33 -35.68
C LEU A 443 2.71 17.00 -34.34
N LEU A 444 3.76 16.55 -33.66
CA LEU A 444 4.27 17.14 -32.42
C LEU A 444 5.24 18.32 -32.66
N GLY A 445 5.38 18.80 -33.90
CA GLY A 445 6.32 19.88 -34.26
C GLY A 445 7.79 19.48 -34.19
N ARG A 446 8.10 18.18 -34.04
CA ARG A 446 9.47 17.67 -34.00
C ARG A 446 9.94 17.37 -35.41
N TYR A 447 10.56 18.35 -36.05
CA TYR A 447 11.19 18.17 -37.34
C TYR A 447 12.47 17.35 -37.18
N ALA A 448 12.61 16.30 -37.99
CA ALA A 448 13.87 15.56 -38.04
C ALA A 448 14.98 16.55 -38.42
N SER A 449 15.98 16.71 -37.55
CA SER A 449 17.23 17.31 -37.98
C SER A 449 17.75 16.46 -39.14
N SER A 450 18.03 17.14 -40.24
CA SER A 450 18.48 16.53 -41.49
C SER A 450 19.79 15.78 -41.29
N GLN A 451 19.71 14.48 -40.98
CA GLN A 451 20.75 13.50 -41.24
C GLN A 451 20.08 12.19 -41.65
N ILE A 452 19.85 12.05 -42.96
CA ILE A 452 19.82 10.78 -43.68
C ILE A 452 20.96 10.86 -44.70
#